data_AF-A0A518C1P4-F1
#
_entry.id   AF-A0A518C1P4-F1
#
_cell.length_a   1.000
_cell.length_b   1.000
_cell.length_c   1.000
_cell.angle_alpha   90.00
_cell.angle_beta   90.00
_cell.angle_gamma   90.00
#
_symmetry.space_group_name_H-M   'P 1'
#
loop_
_entity.id
_entity.type
_entity.pdbx_description
1 polymer ?
#
loop_
_entity_poly.entity_id
_entity_poly.type
_entity_poly.pdbx_seq_one_letter_code
_entity_poly.pdbx_strand_id
1 'polypeptide(L)'
;MNLLLLADAKDDFNQYLENNPAILGLGVMGLGLLIGGWGVAELITGVSRDKRGNVLEGGTGKAASWIRVVFGVGLIGFGLYKLVAG
;
A
#
# COMPACT_ATOMS: atom_id res chain seq x y z
N MET A 1 -26.12 -3.06 16.94
CA MET A 1 -25.17 -4.08 17.42
C MET A 1 -23.96 -4.29 16.50
N ASN A 2 -23.70 -3.45 15.49
CA ASN A 2 -22.55 -3.59 14.58
C ASN A 2 -21.41 -2.59 14.84
N LEU A 3 -21.70 -1.40 15.40
CA LEU A 3 -20.66 -0.38 15.62
C LEU A 3 -19.77 -0.70 16.83
N LEU A 4 -20.34 -1.23 17.90
CA LEU A 4 -19.64 -1.57 19.14
C LEU A 4 -18.64 -2.72 18.95
N LEU A 5 -19.03 -3.77 18.21
CA LEU A 5 -18.14 -4.90 17.90
C LEU A 5 -17.00 -4.51 16.95
N LEU A 6 -17.24 -3.62 15.99
CA LEU A 6 -16.17 -3.11 15.13
C LEU A 6 -15.21 -2.19 15.88
N ALA A 7 -15.71 -1.41 16.86
CA ALA A 7 -14.86 -0.56 17.69
C ALA A 7 -13.93 -1.41 18.58
N ASP A 8 -14.48 -2.42 19.27
CA ASP A 8 -13.70 -3.36 20.08
C ASP A 8 -12.65 -4.09 19.25
N ALA A 9 -13.05 -4.63 18.09
CA ALA A 9 -12.12 -5.30 17.19
C ALA A 9 -11.01 -4.37 16.67
N LYS A 10 -11.28 -3.07 16.55
CA LYS A 10 -10.30 -2.10 16.07
C LYS A 10 -9.33 -1.67 17.16
N ASP A 11 -9.81 -1.52 18.39
CA ASP A 11 -8.96 -1.22 19.54
C ASP A 11 -8.07 -2.42 19.88
N ASP A 12 -8.60 -3.65 19.88
CA ASP A 12 -7.81 -4.88 20.04
C ASP A 12 -6.75 -5.03 18.94
N PHE A 13 -7.13 -4.74 17.69
CA PHE A 13 -6.18 -4.81 16.56
C PHE A 13 -5.12 -3.72 16.65
N ASN A 14 -5.48 -2.49 17.02
CA ASN A 14 -4.52 -1.42 17.25
C ASN A 14 -3.57 -1.76 18.39
N GLN A 15 -4.07 -2.30 19.50
CA GLN A 15 -3.25 -2.69 20.64
C GLN A 15 -2.31 -3.86 20.28
N TYR A 16 -2.77 -4.82 19.48
CA TYR A 16 -1.93 -5.88 18.94
C TYR A 16 -0.79 -5.35 18.04
N LEU A 17 -1.12 -4.36 17.20
CA LEU A 17 -0.17 -3.72 16.30
C LEU A 17 0.83 -2.80 17.04
N GLU A 18 0.41 -2.15 18.13
CA GLU A 18 1.30 -1.44 19.05
C GLU A 18 2.26 -2.40 19.76
N ASN A 19 1.78 -3.57 20.16
CA ASN A 19 2.61 -4.60 20.79
C ASN A 19 3.56 -5.30 19.79
N ASN A 20 3.27 -5.23 18.48
CA ASN A 20 4.06 -5.85 17.42
C ASN A 20 4.29 -4.88 16.24
N PRO A 21 5.05 -3.78 16.44
CA PRO A 21 5.29 -2.77 15.42
C PRO A 21 5.96 -3.35 14.16
N ALA A 22 6.67 -4.48 14.31
CA ALA A 22 7.26 -5.20 13.20
C ALA A 22 6.22 -5.80 12.23
N ILE A 23 5.06 -6.25 12.71
CA ILE A 23 4.00 -6.79 11.85
C ILE A 23 3.36 -5.67 11.03
N LEU A 24 3.14 -4.50 11.64
CA LEU A 24 2.75 -3.28 10.93
C LEU A 24 3.76 -2.92 9.84
N GLY A 25 5.04 -2.85 10.21
CA GLY A 25 6.10 -2.46 9.30
C GLY A 25 6.23 -3.42 8.11
N LEU A 26 6.26 -4.73 8.38
CA LEU A 26 6.31 -5.77 7.35
C LEU A 26 5.05 -5.78 6.47
N GLY A 27 3.86 -5.63 7.07
CA GLY A 27 2.59 -5.58 6.34
C GLY A 27 2.53 -4.38 5.38
N VAL A 28 2.90 -3.20 5.87
CA VAL A 28 2.91 -1.99 5.04
C VAL A 28 4.01 -2.03 3.98
N MET A 29 5.19 -2.58 4.28
CA MET A 29 6.22 -2.80 3.26
C MET A 29 5.75 -3.76 2.18
N GLY A 30 5.07 -4.86 2.54
CA GLY A 30 4.51 -5.81 1.57
C GLY A 30 3.52 -5.14 0.62
N LEU A 31 2.62 -4.31 1.16
CA LEU A 31 1.70 -3.51 0.34
C LEU A 31 2.44 -2.50 -0.55
N GLY A 32 3.48 -1.85 -0.01
CA GLY A 32 4.31 -0.92 -0.76
C GLY A 32 5.04 -1.59 -1.94
N LEU A 33 5.57 -2.80 -1.74
CA LEU A 33 6.19 -3.61 -2.79
C LEU A 33 5.19 -4.04 -3.85
N LEU A 34 3.98 -4.45 -3.47
CA LEU A 34 2.93 -4.83 -4.42
C LEU A 34 2.48 -3.64 -5.27
N ILE A 35 2.17 -2.52 -4.64
CA ILE A 35 1.69 -1.31 -5.34
C ILE A 35 2.80 -0.70 -6.19
N GLY A 36 4.01 -0.58 -5.62
CA GLY A 36 5.18 -0.04 -6.31
C GLY A 36 5.60 -0.93 -7.47
N GLY A 37 5.70 -2.24 -7.24
CA GLY A 37 6.05 -3.23 -8.26
C GLY A 37 5.03 -3.27 -9.40
N TRP A 38 3.74 -3.18 -9.09
CA TRP A 38 2.69 -3.05 -10.11
C TRP A 38 2.85 -1.76 -10.93
N GLY A 39 3.11 -0.63 -10.27
CA GLY A 39 3.37 0.64 -10.96
C GLY A 39 4.60 0.57 -11.88
N VAL A 40 5.68 -0.10 -11.44
CA VAL A 40 6.87 -0.32 -12.27
C VAL A 40 6.53 -1.22 -13.47
N ALA A 41 5.78 -2.30 -13.27
CA ALA A 41 5.36 -3.20 -14.35
C ALA A 41 4.52 -2.47 -15.41
N GLU A 42 3.60 -1.59 -15.00
CA GLU A 42 2.82 -0.76 -15.91
C GLU A 42 3.68 0.27 -16.65
N LEU A 43 4.70 0.85 -16.01
CA LEU A 43 5.66 1.74 -16.68
C LEU A 43 6.49 1.02 -17.74
N ILE A 44 6.93 -0.21 -17.45
CA ILE A 44 7.70 -1.05 -18.39
C ILE A 44 6.82 -1.47 -19.58
N THR A 45 5.59 -1.90 -19.31
CA THR A 45 4.66 -2.36 -20.36
C THR A 45 4.03 -1.21 -21.13
N GLY A 46 4.07 0.02 -20.60
CA GLY A 46 3.44 1.19 -21.21
C GLY A 46 1.91 1.18 -21.14
N VAL A 47 1.33 0.23 -20.40
CA VAL A 47 -0.10 -0.06 -20.34
C VAL A 47 -0.50 -0.03 -18.87
N SER A 48 -1.24 0.99 -18.46
CA SER A 48 -1.86 1.04 -17.13
C SER A 48 -3.29 0.54 -17.22
N ARG A 49 -3.80 -0.14 -16.18
CA ARG A 49 -5.22 -0.53 -16.11
C ARG A 49 -5.96 0.25 -15.03
N ASP A 50 -7.18 0.66 -15.33
CA ASP A 50 -8.09 1.23 -14.35
C ASP A 50 -8.73 0.13 -13.47
N LYS A 51 -9.50 0.54 -12.46
CA LYS A 51 -10.23 -0.38 -11.55
C LYS A 51 -11.33 -1.20 -12.25
N ARG A 52 -11.74 -0.80 -13.44
CA ARG A 52 -12.73 -1.48 -14.31
C ARG A 52 -12.06 -2.35 -15.37
N GLY A 53 -10.72 -2.44 -15.37
CA GLY A 53 -9.94 -3.21 -16.34
C GLY A 53 -9.71 -2.50 -17.68
N ASN A 54 -10.14 -1.24 -17.82
CA ASN A 54 -9.89 -0.47 -19.04
C ASN A 54 -8.41 -0.14 -19.15
N VAL A 55 -7.90 -0.22 -20.37
CA VAL A 55 -6.53 0.19 -20.67
C VAL A 55 -6.47 1.71 -20.72
N LEU A 56 -5.60 2.27 -19.88
CA LEU A 56 -5.21 3.67 -19.90
C LEU A 56 -3.92 3.78 -20.71
N GLU A 57 -4.05 4.18 -21.97
CA GLU A 57 -2.91 4.43 -22.86
C GLU A 57 -2.44 5.89 -22.79
N GLY A 58 -1.21 6.14 -23.21
CA GLY A 58 -0.65 7.49 -23.33
C GLY A 58 -0.24 8.14 -22.00
N GLY A 59 -0.29 9.46 -21.95
CA GLY A 59 0.23 10.26 -20.83
C GLY A 59 -0.48 9.99 -19.50
N THR A 60 -1.79 9.74 -19.54
CA THR A 60 -2.60 9.47 -18.34
C THR A 60 -2.26 8.12 -17.70
N GLY A 61 -1.97 7.10 -18.52
CA GLY A 61 -1.52 5.80 -18.03
C GLY A 61 -0.16 5.90 -17.33
N LYS A 62 0.81 6.59 -17.94
CA LYS A 62 2.12 6.82 -17.33
C LYS A 62 2.05 7.60 -16.02
N ALA A 63 1.20 8.63 -15.96
CA ALA A 63 1.00 9.41 -14.74
C ALA A 63 0.43 8.56 -13.59
N ALA A 64 -0.58 7.72 -13.88
CA ALA A 64 -1.16 6.81 -12.90
C ALA A 64 -0.14 5.80 -12.36
N SER A 65 0.68 5.23 -13.24
CA SER A 65 1.73 4.27 -12.83
C SER A 65 2.83 4.94 -12.00
N TRP A 66 3.25 6.17 -12.34
CA TRP A 66 4.18 6.94 -11.50
C TRP A 66 3.64 7.22 -10.11
N ILE A 67 2.35 7.58 -9.99
CA ILE A 67 1.70 7.78 -8.69
C ILE A 67 1.77 6.49 -7.87
N ARG A 68 1.50 5.32 -8.48
CA ARG A 68 1.61 4.02 -7.80
C ARG A 68 3.04 3.73 -7.34
N VAL A 69 4.05 4.03 -8.16
CA VAL A 69 5.47 3.86 -7.76
C VAL A 69 5.82 4.75 -6.57
N VAL A 70 5.47 6.04 -6.61
CA VAL A 70 5.76 6.98 -5.51
C VAL A 70 5.07 6.56 -4.22
N PHE A 71 3.79 6.14 -4.30
CA PHE A 71 3.08 5.59 -3.15
C PHE A 71 3.73 4.31 -2.63
N GLY A 72 4.14 3.40 -3.51
CA GLY A 72 4.84 2.18 -3.14
C GLY A 72 6.13 2.46 -2.37
N VAL A 73 6.95 3.38 -2.88
CA VAL A 73 8.19 3.83 -2.20
C VAL A 73 7.88 4.46 -0.85
N GLY A 74 6.86 5.32 -0.76
CA GLY A 74 6.43 5.94 0.49
C GLY A 74 5.99 4.91 1.54
N LEU A 75 5.24 3.89 1.13
CA LEU A 75 4.80 2.80 2.01
C LEU A 75 5.97 1.93 2.46
N ILE A 76 6.92 1.62 1.57
CA ILE A 76 8.15 0.90 1.94
C ILE A 76 8.95 1.72 2.96
N GLY A 77 9.13 3.02 2.72
CA GLY A 77 9.83 3.91 3.65
C GLY A 77 9.15 3.99 5.02
N PHE A 78 7.81 4.10 5.04
CA PHE A 78 7.05 4.07 6.29
C PHE A 78 7.17 2.73 7.03
N GLY A 79 7.09 1.61 6.30
CA GLY A 79 7.22 0.29 6.90
C GLY A 79 8.63 0.03 7.46
N LEU A 80 9.66 0.50 6.76
CA LEU A 80 11.04 0.50 7.27
C LEU A 80 11.19 1.38 8.51
N TYR A 81 10.63 2.59 8.49
CA TYR A 81 10.62 3.47 9.66
C TYR A 81 9.98 2.77 10.86
N LYS A 82 8.82 2.13 10.68
CA LYS A 82 8.15 1.38 11.75
C LYS A 82 8.94 0.18 12.27
N LEU A 83 9.73 -0.47 11.42
CA LEU A 83 10.63 -1.54 11.85
C LEU A 83 11.84 -1.04 12.65
N VAL A 84 12.36 0.14 12.32
CA VAL A 84 13.56 0.69 12.95
C VAL A 84 13.24 1.51 14.21
N ALA A 85 12.15 2.28 14.18
CA ALA A 85 11.79 3.22 15.25
C ALA A 85 10.83 2.64 16.30
N GLY A 86 10.09 1.55 16.00
CA GLY A 86 9.07 0.97 16.87
C GLY A 86 7.75 1.74 16.85
#